data_AF-Q57ZY0-F1
#
_entry.id   AF-Q57ZY0-F1
#
_cell.length_a   1.000
_cell.length_b   1.000
_cell.length_c   1.000
_cell.angle_alpha   90.00
_cell.angle_beta   90.00
_cell.angle_gamma   90.00
#
_symmetry.space_group_name_H-M   'P 1'
#
loop_
_entity.id
_entity.type
_entity.pdbx_description
1 polymer ?
#
loop_
_entity_poly.entity_id
_entity_poly.type
_entity_poly.pdbx_seq_one_letter_code
_entity_poly.pdbx_strand_id
1 'polypeptide(L)'
;MLRRTRFICVGAKHFFRTDGQPYQPYTIKSLFLFGFIASTAFLSVFTVKETKKAGPLELPDELEDERRRRNDPRRPPWPLLHQRSVLLREGKAPHDDLLLLWEQTRHYYPADWLVPLEITQVLKYTSGAYLQNYVPDPDQLRKEVLMQLLNIQYGRVRDPNGGRLNRDVKEIIAMAIEDLENMDLSPGTEPALVPTHT
;
A
#
# COMPACT_ATOMS: atom_id res chain seq x y z
N MET A 1 35.57 -65.04 32.89
CA MET A 1 34.88 -63.99 32.10
C MET A 1 35.79 -62.76 32.01
N LEU A 2 35.80 -62.11 30.84
CA LEU A 2 36.43 -60.82 30.49
C LEU A 2 37.96 -60.78 30.42
N ARG A 3 38.52 -61.34 29.33
CA ARG A 3 39.91 -61.08 28.91
C ARG A 3 39.92 -59.80 28.05
N ARG A 4 40.59 -58.79 28.59
CA ARG A 4 40.73 -57.40 28.12
C ARG A 4 40.97 -57.29 26.60
N THR A 5 40.02 -56.70 25.89
CA THR A 5 40.17 -56.19 24.52
C THR A 5 41.16 -55.02 24.52
N ARG A 6 42.32 -55.23 23.89
CA ARG A 6 43.32 -54.18 23.65
C ARG A 6 42.76 -53.22 22.60
N PHE A 7 42.23 -52.08 23.03
CA PHE A 7 41.97 -50.95 22.15
C PHE A 7 43.31 -50.40 21.64
N ILE A 8 43.61 -50.65 20.38
CA ILE A 8 44.71 -50.01 19.67
C ILE A 8 44.22 -48.63 19.27
N CYS A 9 44.55 -47.62 20.07
CA CYS A 9 44.34 -46.22 19.71
C CYS A 9 45.33 -45.86 18.60
N VAL A 10 44.89 -45.98 17.34
CA VAL A 10 45.59 -45.39 16.20
C VAL A 10 45.43 -43.87 16.32
N GLY A 11 46.50 -43.21 16.76
CA GLY A 11 46.51 -41.75 16.90
C GLY A 11 46.20 -41.07 15.58
N ALA A 12 45.44 -39.97 15.63
CA ALA A 12 44.97 -39.19 14.48
C ALA A 12 46.07 -38.81 13.46
N LYS A 13 47.34 -38.77 13.90
CA LYS A 13 48.52 -38.57 13.04
C LYS A 13 48.69 -39.62 11.95
N HIS A 14 48.22 -40.85 12.15
CA HIS A 14 48.28 -41.91 11.14
C HIS A 14 47.10 -41.88 10.18
N PHE A 15 45.97 -41.29 10.60
CA PHE A 15 44.74 -41.23 9.81
C PHE A 15 44.80 -40.08 8.80
N PHE A 16 45.27 -38.92 9.24
CA PHE A 16 45.53 -37.78 8.36
C PHE A 16 46.96 -37.88 7.89
N ARG A 17 47.17 -38.73 6.88
CA ARG A 17 48.36 -38.82 6.03
C ARG A 17 48.64 -37.47 5.36
N THR A 18 49.01 -36.48 6.15
CA THR A 18 49.44 -35.15 5.72
C THR A 18 50.94 -35.20 5.53
N ASP A 19 51.38 -36.07 4.62
CA ASP A 19 52.70 -35.94 4.03
C ASP A 19 52.65 -34.70 3.13
N GLY A 20 53.38 -33.65 3.51
CA GLY A 20 54.10 -32.87 2.50
C GLY A 20 53.34 -31.78 1.73
N GLN A 21 52.41 -31.04 2.34
CA GLN A 21 52.16 -29.67 1.89
C GLN A 21 52.66 -28.72 2.99
N PRO A 22 53.74 -27.96 2.78
CA PRO A 22 54.13 -26.93 3.72
C PRO A 22 52.96 -25.95 3.79
N TYR A 23 52.27 -25.92 4.94
CA TYR A 23 51.34 -24.86 5.25
C TYR A 23 52.12 -23.56 5.13
N GLN A 24 51.97 -22.86 4.00
CA GLN A 24 52.42 -21.49 3.92
C GLN A 24 51.68 -20.75 5.04
N PRO A 25 52.41 -20.13 5.98
CA PRO A 25 51.77 -19.43 7.08
C PRO A 25 50.84 -18.41 6.45
N TYR A 26 49.56 -18.45 6.85
CA TYR A 26 48.51 -17.56 6.40
C TYR A 26 49.09 -16.18 6.08
N THR A 27 49.23 -15.86 4.79
CA THR A 27 49.64 -14.52 4.40
C THR A 27 48.59 -13.56 4.95
N ILE A 28 49.00 -12.37 5.41
CA ILE A 28 48.09 -11.40 6.05
C ILE A 28 46.79 -11.19 5.24
N LYS A 29 46.85 -11.31 3.91
CA LYS A 29 45.70 -11.29 2.99
C LYS A 29 44.68 -12.40 3.25
N SER A 30 45.13 -13.64 3.51
CA SER A 30 44.26 -14.77 3.82
C SER A 30 43.56 -14.61 5.17
N LEU A 31 44.25 -14.11 6.21
CA LEU A 31 43.65 -13.76 7.50
C LEU A 31 42.56 -12.70 7.34
N PHE A 32 42.80 -11.68 6.50
CA PHE A 32 41.82 -10.63 6.23
C PHE A 32 40.59 -11.17 5.51
N LEU A 33 40.76 -12.02 4.49
CA LEU A 33 39.65 -12.63 3.76
C LEU A 33 38.81 -13.54 4.68
N PHE A 34 39.45 -14.38 5.50
CA PHE A 34 38.75 -15.21 6.47
C PHE A 34 38.02 -14.38 7.52
N GLY A 35 38.65 -13.31 8.02
CA GLY A 35 38.00 -12.36 8.93
C GLY A 35 36.78 -11.68 8.31
N PHE A 36 36.86 -11.26 7.05
CA PHE A 36 35.75 -10.62 6.33
C PHE A 36 34.59 -11.59 6.08
N ILE A 37 34.88 -12.81 5.63
CA ILE A 37 33.86 -13.85 5.41
C ILE A 37 33.21 -14.24 6.75
N ALA A 38 34.00 -14.42 7.81
CA ALA A 38 33.47 -14.73 9.13
C ALA A 38 32.61 -13.58 9.69
N SER A 39 33.00 -12.31 9.45
CA SER A 39 32.24 -11.14 9.88
C SER A 39 30.89 -11.02 9.16
N THR A 40 30.86 -11.19 7.84
CA THR A 40 29.60 -11.16 7.06
C THR A 40 28.67 -12.31 7.45
N ALA A 41 29.20 -13.52 7.64
CA ALA A 41 28.44 -14.66 8.13
C ALA A 41 27.90 -14.43 9.55
N PHE A 42 28.72 -13.89 10.46
CA PHE A 42 28.30 -13.56 11.83
C PHE A 42 27.19 -12.51 11.85
N LEU A 43 27.32 -11.43 11.07
CA LEU A 43 26.28 -10.41 10.91
C LEU A 43 24.98 -11.00 10.35
N SER A 44 25.06 -11.92 9.38
CA SER A 44 23.88 -12.59 8.83
C SER A 44 23.14 -13.47 9.85
N VAL A 45 23.87 -14.16 10.75
CA VAL A 45 23.26 -15.03 11.76
C VAL A 45 22.74 -14.22 12.95
N PHE A 46 23.45 -13.16 13.35
CA PHE A 46 23.01 -12.28 14.43
C PHE A 46 21.77 -11.47 14.05
N THR A 47 21.69 -10.96 12.82
CA THR A 47 20.47 -10.31 12.33
C THR A 47 19.28 -11.27 12.33
N VAL A 48 19.46 -12.54 11.96
CA VAL A 48 18.38 -13.56 12.02
C VAL A 48 18.02 -13.96 13.47
N LYS A 49 18.96 -13.92 14.41
CA LYS A 49 18.65 -14.20 15.82
C LYS A 49 18.00 -13.02 16.53
N GLU A 50 18.39 -11.79 16.23
CA GLU A 50 17.70 -10.60 16.75
C GLU A 50 16.27 -10.50 16.22
N THR A 51 16.04 -10.82 14.95
CA THR A 51 14.68 -10.86 14.38
C THR A 51 13.82 -12.00 14.91
N LYS A 52 14.40 -13.05 15.51
CA LYS A 52 13.65 -14.08 16.24
C LYS A 52 13.40 -13.73 17.71
N LYS A 53 14.22 -12.87 18.30
CA LYS A 53 14.07 -12.42 19.70
C LYS A 53 13.09 -11.27 19.84
N ALA A 54 13.05 -10.37 18.86
CA ALA A 54 11.82 -9.64 18.60
C ALA A 54 10.80 -10.70 18.18
N GLY A 55 9.67 -10.79 18.88
CA GLY A 55 8.54 -11.60 18.41
C GLY A 55 8.13 -11.16 16.99
N PRO A 56 7.17 -11.84 16.35
CA PRO A 56 6.60 -11.31 15.12
C PRO A 56 6.28 -9.83 15.38
N LEU A 57 6.90 -8.93 14.60
CA LEU A 57 6.60 -7.50 14.67
C LEU A 57 5.08 -7.43 14.60
N GLU A 58 4.44 -7.05 15.71
CA GLU A 58 3.05 -6.60 15.68
C GLU A 58 3.09 -5.42 14.72
N LEU A 59 2.69 -5.69 13.48
CA LEU A 59 2.50 -4.63 12.51
C LEU A 59 1.47 -3.72 13.18
N PRO A 60 1.70 -2.40 13.23
CA PRO A 60 0.68 -1.47 13.70
C PRO A 60 -0.67 -1.84 13.08
N ASP A 61 -1.74 -1.87 13.88
CA ASP A 61 -3.07 -2.39 13.46
C ASP A 61 -3.51 -1.86 12.08
N GLU A 62 -3.16 -0.60 11.77
CA GLU A 62 -3.39 0.05 10.48
C GLU A 62 -2.77 -0.69 9.28
N LEU A 63 -1.52 -1.17 9.40
CA LEU A 63 -0.83 -1.90 8.34
C LEU A 63 -1.39 -3.32 8.16
N GLU A 64 -1.87 -3.93 9.24
CA GLU A 64 -2.58 -5.21 9.13
C GLU A 64 -3.91 -5.06 8.38
N ASP A 65 -4.68 -4.01 8.70
CA ASP A 65 -5.93 -3.71 8.02
C ASP A 65 -5.71 -3.39 6.54
N GLU A 66 -4.70 -2.60 6.20
CA GLU A 66 -4.31 -2.37 4.80
C GLU A 66 -3.95 -3.68 4.10
N ARG A 67 -3.19 -4.56 4.76
CA ARG A 67 -2.82 -5.86 4.20
C ARG A 67 -4.03 -6.76 3.99
N ARG A 68 -4.99 -6.77 4.93
CA ARG A 68 -6.25 -7.50 4.83
C ARG A 68 -7.07 -7.00 3.65
N ARG A 69 -7.22 -5.68 3.50
CA ARG A 69 -7.93 -5.05 2.36
C ARG A 69 -7.25 -5.34 1.04
N ARG A 70 -5.91 -5.32 0.98
CA ARG A 70 -5.16 -5.60 -0.26
C ARG A 70 -5.32 -7.05 -0.72
N ASN A 71 -5.45 -7.97 0.23
CA ASN A 71 -5.58 -9.41 -0.03
C ASN A 71 -7.04 -9.88 -0.13
N ASP A 72 -8.01 -8.99 0.03
CA ASP A 72 -9.42 -9.33 -0.09
C ASP A 72 -9.73 -9.74 -1.54
N PRO A 73 -10.24 -10.97 -1.79
CA PRO A 73 -10.60 -11.42 -3.13
C PRO A 73 -11.75 -10.61 -3.75
N ARG A 74 -12.53 -9.86 -2.96
CA ARG A 74 -13.61 -9.01 -3.45
C ARG A 74 -13.14 -7.64 -3.93
N ARG A 75 -11.86 -7.31 -3.71
CA ARG A 75 -11.28 -6.03 -4.11
C ARG A 75 -11.33 -5.89 -5.64
N PRO A 76 -12.09 -4.91 -6.18
CA PRO A 76 -12.10 -4.66 -7.61
C PRO A 76 -10.75 -4.08 -8.06
N PRO A 77 -10.21 -4.46 -9.23
CA PRO A 77 -9.00 -3.86 -9.78
C PRO A 77 -9.14 -2.34 -9.94
N TRP A 78 -8.13 -1.59 -9.48
CA TRP A 78 -8.13 -0.13 -9.54
C TRP A 78 -8.44 0.46 -10.93
N PRO A 79 -7.86 -0.05 -12.04
CA PRO A 79 -8.17 0.47 -13.38
C PRO A 79 -9.66 0.35 -13.74
N LEU A 80 -10.35 -0.68 -13.25
CA LEU A 80 -11.78 -0.86 -13.50
C LEU A 80 -12.63 0.11 -12.69
N LEU A 81 -12.25 0.41 -11.44
CA LEU A 81 -12.92 1.46 -10.66
C LEU A 81 -12.80 2.82 -11.35
N HIS A 82 -11.59 3.18 -11.76
CA HIS A 82 -11.35 4.43 -12.48
C HIS A 82 -12.10 4.48 -13.83
N GLN A 83 -12.10 3.39 -14.60
CA GLN A 83 -12.87 3.35 -15.84
C GLN A 83 -14.38 3.56 -15.59
N ARG A 84 -14.93 2.96 -14.53
CA ARG A 84 -16.34 3.16 -14.14
C ARG A 84 -16.62 4.61 -13.74
N SER A 85 -15.74 5.27 -12.99
CA SER A 85 -15.90 6.68 -12.62
C SER A 85 -15.89 7.59 -13.85
N VAL A 86 -15.03 7.31 -14.83
CA VAL A 86 -15.01 8.04 -16.11
C VAL A 86 -16.29 7.80 -16.91
N LEU A 87 -16.79 6.57 -16.99
CA LEU A 87 -18.04 6.27 -17.70
C LEU A 87 -19.26 6.94 -17.07
N LEU A 88 -19.29 7.09 -15.74
CA LEU A 88 -20.31 7.87 -15.03
C LEU A 88 -20.24 9.35 -15.42
N ARG A 89 -19.05 9.95 -15.38
CA ARG A 89 -18.83 11.35 -15.81
C ARG A 89 -19.26 11.58 -17.25
N GLU A 90 -19.00 10.63 -18.14
CA GLU A 90 -19.37 10.70 -19.55
C GLU A 90 -20.85 10.40 -19.82
N GLY A 91 -21.65 10.07 -18.80
CA GLY A 91 -23.06 9.71 -18.94
C GLY A 91 -23.29 8.37 -19.66
N LYS A 92 -22.25 7.53 -19.79
CA LYS A 92 -22.32 6.21 -20.43
C LYS A 92 -22.73 5.10 -19.46
N ALA A 93 -22.59 5.35 -18.15
CA ALA A 93 -23.03 4.46 -17.08
C ALA A 93 -24.15 5.14 -16.27
N PRO A 94 -25.12 4.37 -15.74
CA PRO A 94 -26.18 4.91 -14.90
C PRO A 94 -25.65 5.34 -13.53
N HIS A 95 -26.24 6.39 -12.96
CA HIS A 95 -25.85 6.92 -11.65
C HIS A 95 -26.19 5.99 -10.47
N ASP A 96 -26.96 4.92 -10.67
CA ASP A 96 -27.20 3.84 -9.69
C ASP A 96 -25.88 3.26 -9.12
N ASP A 97 -24.85 3.20 -9.96
CA ASP A 97 -23.56 2.62 -9.60
C ASP A 97 -22.70 3.55 -8.72
N LEU A 98 -23.07 4.82 -8.57
CA LEU A 98 -22.25 5.85 -7.95
C LEU A 98 -21.94 5.54 -6.47
N LEU A 99 -22.94 5.12 -5.70
CA LEU A 99 -22.75 4.75 -4.29
C LEU A 99 -21.81 3.55 -4.12
N LEU A 100 -22.05 2.49 -4.90
CA LEU A 100 -21.23 1.29 -4.84
C LEU A 100 -19.78 1.60 -5.23
N LEU A 101 -19.57 2.40 -6.27
CA LEU A 101 -18.26 2.87 -6.69
C LEU A 101 -17.56 3.64 -5.56
N TRP A 102 -18.29 4.54 -4.89
CA TRP A 102 -17.76 5.32 -3.78
C TRP A 102 -17.37 4.44 -2.60
N GLU A 103 -18.25 3.53 -2.16
CA GLU A 103 -17.98 2.60 -1.05
C GLU A 103 -16.75 1.73 -1.32
N GLN A 104 -16.64 1.18 -2.53
CA GLN A 104 -15.49 0.37 -2.95
C GLN A 104 -14.20 1.18 -2.94
N THR A 105 -14.24 2.42 -3.44
CA THR A 105 -13.08 3.31 -3.49
C THR A 105 -12.65 3.70 -2.07
N ARG A 106 -13.57 4.19 -1.24
CA ARG A 106 -13.32 4.58 0.15
C ARG A 106 -12.75 3.42 0.97
N HIS A 107 -13.26 2.20 0.78
CA HIS A 107 -12.83 1.04 1.54
C HIS A 107 -11.46 0.51 1.08
N TYR A 108 -11.31 0.20 -0.22
CA TYR A 108 -10.13 -0.51 -0.76
C TYR A 108 -8.99 0.42 -1.22
N TYR A 109 -9.29 1.70 -1.46
CA TYR A 109 -8.38 2.67 -2.03
C TYR A 109 -8.42 4.02 -1.29
N PRO A 110 -8.19 4.04 0.05
CA PRO A 110 -8.29 5.26 0.84
C PRO A 110 -7.21 6.31 0.52
N ALA A 111 -6.16 5.98 -0.23
CA ALA A 111 -5.16 6.96 -0.68
C ALA A 111 -5.43 7.47 -2.11
N ASP A 112 -6.46 6.95 -2.78
CA ASP A 112 -6.76 7.33 -4.15
C ASP A 112 -7.39 8.72 -4.20
N TRP A 113 -6.81 9.58 -5.03
CA TRP A 113 -7.28 10.94 -5.26
C TRP A 113 -8.03 11.05 -6.59
N LEU A 114 -7.79 10.15 -7.54
CA LEU A 114 -8.29 10.29 -8.90
C LEU A 114 -9.79 9.95 -9.01
N VAL A 115 -10.25 8.85 -8.44
CA VAL A 115 -11.68 8.49 -8.44
C VAL A 115 -12.53 9.52 -7.68
N PRO A 116 -12.14 10.01 -6.50
CA PRO A 116 -12.84 11.12 -5.86
C PRO A 116 -12.95 12.37 -6.73
N LEU A 117 -11.90 12.74 -7.49
CA LEU A 117 -11.97 13.85 -8.44
C LEU A 117 -13.01 13.63 -9.53
N GLU A 118 -13.05 12.42 -10.10
CA GLU A 118 -14.05 12.07 -11.11
C GLU A 118 -15.48 12.13 -10.54
N ILE A 119 -15.66 11.69 -9.29
CA ILE A 119 -16.94 11.82 -8.59
C ILE A 119 -17.28 13.30 -8.36
N THR A 120 -16.31 14.15 -7.99
CA THR A 120 -16.54 15.60 -7.89
C THR A 120 -17.07 16.19 -9.20
N GLN A 121 -16.54 15.77 -10.36
CA GLN A 121 -17.06 16.22 -11.65
C GLN A 121 -18.51 15.75 -11.89
N VAL A 122 -18.82 14.50 -11.55
CA VAL A 122 -20.21 13.99 -11.62
C VAL A 122 -21.14 14.83 -10.74
N LEU A 123 -20.75 15.11 -9.49
CA LEU A 123 -21.53 15.92 -8.57
C LEU A 123 -21.70 17.36 -9.05
N LYS A 124 -20.66 17.96 -9.65
CA LYS A 124 -20.65 19.34 -10.14
C LYS A 124 -21.58 19.54 -11.33
N TYR A 125 -21.62 18.57 -12.25
CA TYR A 125 -22.36 18.67 -13.51
C TYR A 125 -23.72 17.98 -13.49
N THR A 126 -24.15 17.50 -12.33
CA THR A 126 -25.46 16.86 -12.14
C THR A 126 -26.26 17.62 -11.10
N SER A 127 -27.58 17.75 -11.28
CA SER A 127 -28.42 18.41 -10.27
C SER A 127 -28.64 17.51 -9.04
N GLY A 128 -28.65 18.11 -7.85
CA GLY A 128 -28.95 17.39 -6.61
C GLY A 128 -30.31 16.67 -6.66
N ALA A 129 -31.33 17.31 -7.25
CA ALA A 129 -32.65 16.71 -7.46
C ALA A 129 -32.62 15.48 -8.38
N TYR A 130 -31.77 15.47 -9.41
CA TYR A 130 -31.61 14.29 -10.26
C TYR A 130 -30.88 13.17 -9.52
N LEU A 131 -29.79 13.50 -8.80
CA LEU A 131 -29.01 12.53 -8.04
C LEU A 131 -29.81 11.83 -6.93
N GLN A 132 -30.83 12.48 -6.36
CA GLN A 132 -31.70 11.88 -5.33
C GLN A 132 -32.45 10.63 -5.79
N ASN A 133 -32.64 10.45 -7.10
CA ASN A 133 -33.26 9.23 -7.62
C ASN A 133 -32.35 8.00 -7.48
N TYR A 134 -31.05 8.22 -7.29
CA TYR A 134 -30.00 7.19 -7.29
C TYR A 134 -29.27 7.11 -5.94
N VAL A 135 -29.09 8.27 -5.30
CA VAL A 135 -28.35 8.45 -4.06
C VAL A 135 -29.31 8.99 -2.99
N PRO A 136 -29.52 8.28 -1.86
CA PRO A 136 -30.44 8.71 -0.81
C PRO A 136 -30.14 10.11 -0.27
N ASP A 137 -28.85 10.45 -0.13
CA ASP A 137 -28.38 11.76 0.30
C ASP A 137 -27.14 12.18 -0.51
N PRO A 138 -27.32 12.94 -1.60
CA PRO A 138 -26.22 13.46 -2.41
C PRO A 138 -25.31 14.42 -1.63
N ASP A 139 -25.84 15.14 -0.64
CA ASP A 139 -25.08 16.10 0.15
C ASP A 139 -24.14 15.38 1.14
N GLN A 140 -24.60 14.28 1.72
CA GLN A 140 -23.76 13.38 2.49
C GLN A 140 -22.65 12.77 1.62
N LEU A 141 -22.97 12.30 0.41
CA LEU A 141 -21.96 11.80 -0.52
C LEU A 141 -20.89 12.87 -0.83
N ARG A 142 -21.32 14.11 -1.14
CA ARG A 142 -20.43 15.26 -1.34
C ARG A 142 -19.50 15.48 -0.14
N LYS A 143 -20.04 15.48 1.08
CA LYS A 143 -19.25 15.64 2.32
C LYS A 143 -18.23 14.51 2.49
N GLU A 144 -18.59 13.28 2.18
CA GLU A 144 -17.67 12.14 2.30
C GLU A 144 -16.51 12.24 1.30
N VAL A 145 -16.82 12.60 0.04
CA VAL A 145 -15.81 12.83 -1.01
C VAL A 145 -14.89 14.00 -0.62
N LEU A 146 -15.45 15.10 -0.10
CA LEU A 146 -14.70 16.24 0.40
C LEU A 146 -13.74 15.83 1.52
N MET A 147 -14.23 15.10 2.53
CA MET A 147 -13.40 14.65 3.64
C MET A 147 -12.26 13.74 3.19
N GLN A 148 -12.51 12.89 2.20
CA GLN A 148 -11.49 12.03 1.61
C GLN A 148 -10.39 12.85 0.91
N LEU A 149 -10.75 13.82 0.07
CA LEU A 149 -9.78 14.70 -0.60
C LEU A 149 -8.98 15.54 0.40
N LEU A 150 -9.62 16.06 1.46
CA LEU A 150 -8.93 16.76 2.55
C LEU A 150 -7.93 15.85 3.28
N ASN A 151 -8.31 14.61 3.58
CA ASN A 151 -7.42 13.65 4.22
C ASN A 151 -6.18 13.35 3.37
N ILE A 152 -6.35 13.31 2.04
CA ILE A 152 -5.24 13.14 1.09
C ILE A 152 -4.37 14.40 1.03
N GLN A 153 -4.97 15.58 0.90
CA GLN A 153 -4.25 16.85 0.79
C GLN A 153 -3.37 17.12 2.02
N TYR A 154 -3.87 16.82 3.21
CA TYR A 154 -3.14 16.97 4.48
C TYR A 154 -2.24 15.77 4.83
N GLY A 155 -2.15 14.75 3.97
CA GLY A 155 -1.31 13.58 4.21
C GLY A 155 -1.72 12.75 5.43
N ARG A 156 -3.01 12.79 5.80
CA ARG A 156 -3.58 11.94 6.86
C ARG A 156 -3.71 10.48 6.41
N VAL A 157 -3.78 10.25 5.10
CA VAL A 157 -3.67 8.91 4.52
C VAL A 157 -2.28 8.71 3.94
N ARG A 158 -1.67 7.56 4.28
CA ARG A 158 -0.37 7.17 3.74
C ARG A 158 -0.55 6.54 2.36
N ASP A 159 0.20 7.03 1.38
CA ASP A 159 0.26 6.39 0.08
C ASP A 159 0.94 5.00 0.24
N PRO A 160 0.31 3.90 -0.21
CA PRO A 160 0.92 2.58 -0.23
C PRO A 160 2.30 2.51 -0.92
N ASN A 161 2.58 3.43 -1.84
CA ASN A 161 3.84 3.50 -2.58
C ASN A 161 4.89 4.43 -1.95
N GLY A 162 4.55 5.11 -0.84
CA GLY A 162 5.44 6.09 -0.19
C GLY A 162 5.71 7.34 -1.02
N GLY A 163 4.94 7.58 -2.08
CA GLY A 163 5.06 8.74 -2.96
C GLY A 163 4.56 10.01 -2.28
N ARG A 164 5.19 11.14 -2.61
CA ARG A 164 4.60 12.46 -2.36
C ARG A 164 3.76 12.85 -3.57
N LEU A 165 2.59 13.42 -3.34
CA LEU A 165 1.78 13.99 -4.40
C LEU A 165 2.56 15.09 -5.13
N ASN A 166 2.50 15.06 -6.46
CA ASN A 166 3.02 16.11 -7.33
C ASN A 166 2.34 17.45 -7.03
N ARG A 167 3.04 18.55 -7.29
CA ARG A 167 2.52 19.90 -7.06
C ARG A 167 1.22 20.15 -7.82
N ASP A 168 1.20 19.82 -9.11
CA ASP A 168 0.03 20.03 -9.98
C ASP A 168 -1.19 19.23 -9.50
N VAL A 169 -0.95 18.00 -9.03
CA VAL A 169 -2.00 17.15 -8.46
C VAL A 169 -2.57 17.78 -7.19
N LYS A 170 -1.73 18.38 -6.33
CA LYS A 170 -2.20 19.08 -5.13
C LYS A 170 -3.05 20.30 -5.46
N GLU A 171 -2.72 21.01 -6.53
CA GLU A 171 -3.49 22.17 -7.01
C GLU A 171 -4.84 21.73 -7.56
N ILE A 172 -4.88 20.65 -8.34
CA ILE A 172 -6.15 20.06 -8.82
C ILE A 172 -7.04 19.60 -7.67
N ILE A 173 -6.45 18.94 -6.66
CA ILE A 173 -7.18 18.54 -5.44
C ILE A 173 -7.72 19.77 -4.71
N ALA A 174 -6.93 20.85 -4.59
CA ALA A 174 -7.38 22.08 -3.93
C ALA A 174 -8.57 22.73 -4.65
N MET A 175 -8.53 22.80 -5.99
CA MET A 175 -9.66 23.30 -6.78
C MET A 175 -10.91 22.43 -6.61
N ALA A 176 -10.75 21.11 -6.57
CA ALA A 176 -11.87 20.20 -6.38
C ALA A 176 -12.47 20.28 -4.96
N ILE A 177 -11.65 20.56 -3.95
CA ILE A 177 -12.11 20.82 -2.57
C ILE A 177 -12.92 22.11 -2.55
N GLU A 178 -12.43 23.18 -3.14
CA GLU A 178 -13.16 24.46 -3.25
C GLU A 178 -14.48 24.29 -3.99
N ASP A 179 -14.49 23.53 -5.09
CA ASP A 179 -15.71 23.17 -5.81
C ASP A 179 -16.71 22.46 -4.88
N LEU A 180 -16.30 21.43 -4.15
CA LEU A 180 -17.17 20.67 -3.25
C LEU A 180 -17.67 21.48 -2.05
N GLU A 181 -16.86 22.39 -1.51
CA GLU A 181 -17.25 23.26 -0.40
C GLU A 181 -18.32 24.27 -0.81
N ASN A 182 -18.29 24.72 -2.07
CA ASN A 182 -19.23 25.70 -2.61
C ASN A 182 -20.48 25.07 -3.26
N MET A 183 -20.49 23.75 -3.49
CA MET A 183 -21.66 23.03 -4.00
C MET A 183 -22.72 22.87 -2.91
N ASP A 184 -24.00 23.01 -3.25
CA ASP A 184 -25.12 22.58 -2.42
C ASP A 184 -26.01 21.64 -3.24
N LEU A 185 -26.17 20.40 -2.78
CA LEU A 185 -26.94 19.36 -3.44
C LEU A 185 -28.26 19.06 -2.71
N SER A 186 -28.69 19.95 -1.83
CA SER A 186 -29.97 19.85 -1.14
C SER A 186 -31.14 19.82 -2.15
N PRO A 187 -32.24 19.08 -1.87
CA PRO A 187 -33.39 18.96 -2.77
C PRO A 187 -34.04 20.30 -3.13
N GLY A 188 -33.96 21.28 -2.22
CA GLY A 188 -34.58 22.59 -2.38
C GLY A 188 -33.75 23.61 -3.15
N THR A 189 -32.52 23.27 -3.52
CA THR A 189 -31.61 24.19 -4.20
C THR A 189 -31.96 24.24 -5.69
N GLU A 190 -32.15 25.44 -6.24
CA GLU A 190 -32.43 25.62 -7.67
C GLU A 190 -31.33 24.93 -8.48
N PRO A 191 -31.67 24.19 -9.56
CA PRO A 191 -30.67 23.54 -10.38
C PRO A 191 -29.70 24.61 -10.88
N ALA A 192 -28.43 24.50 -10.51
CA ALA A 192 -27.38 25.28 -11.15
C ALA A 192 -27.50 25.03 -12.65
N LEU A 193 -27.88 26.07 -13.40
CA LEU A 193 -28.12 26.00 -14.83
C LEU A 193 -26.83 25.53 -15.49
N VAL A 194 -26.80 24.26 -15.92
CA VAL A 194 -25.76 23.76 -16.80
C VAL A 194 -25.83 24.62 -18.07
N PRO A 195 -24.73 25.28 -18.50
CA PRO A 195 -24.68 25.87 -19.82
C PRO A 195 -24.85 24.73 -20.82
N THR A 196 -26.05 24.60 -21.37
CA THR A 196 -26.25 23.75 -22.54
C THR A 196 -25.43 24.39 -23.65
N HIS A 197 -24.38 23.72 -24.10
CA HIS A 197 -23.79 24.05 -25.39
C HIS A 197 -24.91 23.85 -26.42
N THR A 198 -25.37 24.97 -26.98
CA THR A 198 -26.30 25.07 -28.12
C THR A 198 -25.80 24.26 -29.31
#